data_AF-A0A8T5NY48-F1
#
_entry.id   AF-A0A8T5NY48-F1
#
_cell.length_a   1.000
_cell.length_b   1.000
_cell.length_c   1.000
_cell.angle_alpha   90.00
_cell.angle_beta   90.00
_cell.angle_gamma   90.00
#
_symmetry.space_group_name_H-M   'P 1'
#
loop_
_entity.id
_entity.type
_entity.pdbx_description
1 polymer ?
#
loop_
_entity_poly.entity_id
_entity_poly.type
_entity_poly.pdbx_seq_one_letter_code
_entity_poly.pdbx_strand_id
1 'polypeptide(L)'
;SPVDLSKWIPRTDLGRKVMNGEIKSIHQIFELGHVIREPEIIDYLFPTLSEEIIYIGGMPGKGGGKMRTPLRITTRMHRSGRRRTIHALMAVGNKNGVVGIGYAIGKDAKSAIEKAGKQARLSVMLVRRGCGSWECNCCGTHSIPFKALGKRGSVKVTLIPAPKGIELGVADEIKKVMRLAGIRDLWMKSRGDTGTRVNFVLAVFEAFRNLNKLKADDEAAKVTGMKLGIIDAEPKAETA
;
A
#
# COMPACT_ATOMS: atom_id res chain seq x y z
N SER A 1 -15.88 1.55 -3.61
CA SER A 1 -16.71 0.87 -4.63
C SER A 1 -15.93 0.83 -5.92
N PRO A 2 -15.83 -0.33 -6.59
CA PRO A 2 -15.24 -0.42 -7.91
C PRO A 2 -15.89 0.63 -8.82
N VAL A 3 -15.08 1.37 -9.57
CA VAL A 3 -15.59 2.34 -10.54
C VAL A 3 -16.21 1.57 -11.70
N ASP A 4 -17.41 1.95 -12.15
CA ASP A 4 -18.02 1.42 -13.37
C ASP A 4 -17.10 1.74 -14.57
N LEU A 5 -16.32 0.77 -15.01
CA LEU A 5 -15.37 0.92 -16.13
C LEU A 5 -16.07 1.26 -17.45
N SER A 6 -17.35 0.91 -17.60
CA SER A 6 -18.18 1.26 -18.77
C SER A 6 -18.40 2.76 -18.96
N LYS A 7 -18.20 3.57 -17.92
CA LYS A 7 -18.37 5.03 -17.96
C LYS A 7 -17.04 5.78 -18.05
N TRP A 8 -15.91 5.08 -18.10
CA TRP A 8 -14.60 5.72 -18.10
C TRP A 8 -14.26 6.27 -19.48
N ILE A 9 -14.11 7.59 -19.56
CA ILE A 9 -13.59 8.29 -20.74
C ILE A 9 -12.20 8.83 -20.34
N PRO A 10 -11.11 8.30 -20.91
CA PRO A 10 -9.76 8.70 -20.54
C PRO A 10 -9.48 10.14 -20.94
N ARG A 11 -8.89 10.90 -20.01
CA ARG A 11 -8.55 12.32 -20.23
C ARG A 11 -7.07 12.52 -20.52
N THR A 12 -6.25 11.59 -20.05
CA THR A 12 -4.79 11.57 -20.20
C THR A 12 -4.36 10.66 -21.33
N ASP A 13 -3.19 10.94 -21.91
CA ASP A 13 -2.59 10.09 -22.94
C ASP A 13 -2.31 8.68 -22.42
N LEU A 14 -1.88 8.57 -21.15
CA LEU A 14 -1.70 7.28 -20.49
C LEU A 14 -3.01 6.49 -20.43
N GLY A 15 -4.12 7.14 -20.06
CA GLY A 15 -5.44 6.52 -20.04
C GLY A 15 -5.87 6.00 -21.42
N ARG A 16 -5.61 6.78 -22.48
CA ARG A 16 -5.89 6.36 -23.86
C ARG A 16 -5.04 5.16 -24.28
N LYS A 17 -3.74 5.17 -23.99
CA LYS A 17 -2.84 4.05 -24.31
C LYS A 17 -3.23 2.75 -23.59
N VAL A 18 -3.65 2.86 -22.32
CA VAL A 18 -4.13 1.71 -21.55
C VAL A 18 -5.45 1.20 -22.11
N MET A 19 -6.39 2.09 -22.44
CA MET A 19 -7.67 1.72 -23.05
C MET A 19 -7.52 1.08 -24.43
N ASN A 20 -6.55 1.55 -25.23
CA ASN A 20 -6.18 0.97 -26.53
C ASN A 20 -5.46 -0.39 -26.40
N GLY A 21 -5.07 -0.79 -25.19
CA GLY A 21 -4.35 -2.04 -24.94
C GLY A 21 -2.85 -2.01 -25.28
N GLU A 22 -2.27 -0.83 -25.55
CA GLU A 22 -0.82 -0.67 -25.77
C GLU A 22 -0.03 -0.97 -24.50
N ILE A 23 -0.58 -0.60 -23.34
CA ILE A 23 0.01 -0.83 -22.02
C ILE A 23 -0.86 -1.82 -21.25
N LYS A 24 -0.35 -3.04 -21.08
CA LYS A 24 -1.06 -4.13 -20.38
C LYS A 24 -0.57 -4.34 -18.95
N SER A 25 0.62 -3.85 -18.62
CA SER A 25 1.25 -4.06 -17.32
C SER A 25 1.63 -2.76 -16.65
N ILE A 26 1.43 -2.72 -15.32
CA ILE A 26 1.89 -1.61 -14.49
C ILE A 26 3.41 -1.46 -14.51
N HIS A 27 4.15 -2.54 -14.78
CA HIS A 27 5.62 -2.49 -14.90
C HIS A 27 6.05 -1.56 -16.04
N GLN A 28 5.40 -1.67 -17.20
CA GLN A 28 5.66 -0.81 -18.36
C GLN A 28 5.42 0.67 -18.02
N ILE A 29 4.38 0.98 -17.23
CA ILE A 29 4.08 2.35 -16.80
C ILE A 29 5.24 2.92 -15.98
N PHE A 30 5.76 2.15 -15.03
CA PHE A 30 6.85 2.59 -14.17
C PHE A 30 8.20 2.66 -14.89
N GLU A 31 8.48 1.74 -15.83
CA GLU A 31 9.70 1.75 -16.65
C GLU A 31 9.74 2.98 -17.57
N LEU A 32 8.62 3.33 -18.20
CA LEU A 32 8.48 4.53 -19.01
C LEU A 32 8.44 5.83 -18.17
N GLY A 33 8.36 5.72 -16.84
CA GLY A 33 8.31 6.86 -15.93
C GLY A 33 7.01 7.68 -16.03
N HIS A 34 5.93 7.08 -16.53
CA HIS A 34 4.65 7.77 -16.64
C HIS A 34 3.99 7.96 -15.27
N VAL A 35 3.41 9.13 -15.04
CA VAL A 35 2.70 9.45 -13.79
C VAL A 35 1.22 9.09 -13.93
N ILE A 36 0.73 8.24 -13.03
CA ILE A 36 -0.68 7.86 -12.95
C ILE A 36 -1.48 9.02 -12.35
N ARG A 37 -2.41 9.58 -13.14
CA ARG A 37 -3.29 10.68 -12.71
C ARG A 37 -4.77 10.30 -12.64
N GLU A 38 -5.13 9.19 -13.26
CA GLU A 38 -6.50 8.66 -13.29
C GLU A 38 -6.52 7.36 -12.44
N PRO A 39 -7.34 7.30 -11.38
CA PRO A 39 -7.47 6.07 -10.58
C PRO A 39 -8.04 4.90 -11.39
N GLU A 40 -8.85 5.18 -12.42
CA GLU A 40 -9.51 4.20 -13.27
C GLU A 40 -8.51 3.31 -14.03
N ILE A 41 -7.31 3.82 -14.33
CA ILE A 41 -6.22 3.05 -14.95
C ILE A 41 -5.86 1.83 -14.08
N ILE A 42 -5.81 2.00 -12.76
CA ILE A 42 -5.47 0.92 -11.84
C ILE A 42 -6.62 -0.08 -11.72
N ASP A 43 -7.87 0.39 -11.72
CA ASP A 43 -9.04 -0.49 -11.69
C ASP A 43 -9.13 -1.34 -12.98
N TYR A 44 -8.76 -0.76 -14.13
CA TYR A 44 -8.69 -1.49 -15.40
C TYR A 44 -7.58 -2.56 -15.40
N LEU A 45 -6.37 -2.20 -14.93
CA LEU A 45 -5.24 -3.13 -14.86
C LEU A 45 -5.44 -4.23 -13.80
N PHE A 46 -6.16 -3.92 -12.70
CA PHE A 46 -6.37 -4.82 -11.58
C PHE A 46 -7.86 -4.91 -11.20
N PRO A 47 -8.66 -5.71 -11.91
CA PRO A 47 -10.08 -5.87 -11.59
C PRO A 47 -10.32 -6.55 -10.24
N THR A 48 -9.36 -7.33 -9.72
CA THR A 48 -9.44 -8.04 -8.43
C THR A 48 -8.82 -7.27 -7.26
N LEU A 49 -8.64 -5.95 -7.40
CA LEU A 49 -8.02 -5.11 -6.38
C LEU A 49 -8.81 -5.15 -5.06
N SER A 50 -8.13 -5.53 -3.98
CA SER A 50 -8.71 -5.52 -2.64
C SER A 50 -8.49 -4.17 -1.97
N GLU A 51 -9.52 -3.66 -1.28
CA GLU A 51 -9.44 -2.42 -0.52
C GLU A 51 -9.65 -2.70 0.97
N GLU A 52 -8.81 -2.13 1.83
CA GLU A 52 -9.01 -2.20 3.28
C GLU A 52 -8.89 -0.82 3.94
N ILE A 53 -9.78 -0.56 4.90
CA ILE A 53 -9.75 0.65 5.71
C ILE A 53 -8.77 0.43 6.88
N ILE A 54 -7.82 1.35 7.02
CA ILE A 54 -6.89 1.37 8.14
C ILE A 54 -7.47 2.21 9.26
N TYR A 55 -7.47 1.66 10.47
CA TYR A 55 -8.11 2.32 11.60
C TYR A 55 -7.15 3.38 12.14
N ILE A 56 -7.46 4.66 11.96
CA ILE A 56 -6.65 5.77 12.49
C ILE A 56 -7.25 6.34 13.77
N GLY A 57 -8.57 6.28 13.90
CA GLY A 57 -9.30 6.89 15.00
C GLY A 57 -9.11 6.15 16.31
N GLY A 58 -9.24 6.91 17.40
CA GLY A 58 -9.39 6.36 18.74
C GLY A 58 -10.38 7.22 19.50
N MET A 59 -11.46 6.61 19.98
CA MET A 59 -12.29 7.23 21.01
C MET A 59 -11.83 6.71 22.37
N PRO A 60 -11.68 7.58 23.39
CA PRO A 60 -11.45 7.12 24.75
C PRO A 60 -12.67 6.32 25.19
N GLY A 61 -12.49 5.03 25.46
CA GLY A 61 -13.52 4.18 26.03
C GLY A 61 -13.75 4.53 27.51
N LYS A 62 -14.86 4.05 28.07
CA LYS A 62 -15.29 4.33 29.46
C LYS A 62 -14.31 3.84 30.56
N GLY A 63 -13.19 3.20 30.20
CA GLY A 63 -12.15 2.71 31.14
C GLY A 63 -10.73 3.05 30.70
N GLY A 64 -10.51 4.14 29.95
CA GLY A 64 -9.17 4.58 29.52
C GLY A 64 -8.58 3.80 28.33
N GLY A 65 -9.16 2.65 27.97
CA GLY A 65 -8.83 1.93 26.74
C GLY A 65 -9.25 2.71 25.48
N LYS A 66 -8.42 2.73 24.45
CA LYS A 66 -8.75 3.37 23.16
C LYS A 66 -9.55 2.41 22.29
N MET A 67 -10.85 2.68 22.08
CA MET A 67 -11.63 1.96 21.07
C MET A 67 -11.19 2.45 19.69
N ARG A 68 -10.68 1.53 18.86
CA ARG A 68 -10.16 1.87 17.53
C ARG A 68 -11.31 2.12 16.57
N THR A 69 -11.31 3.26 15.92
CA THR A 69 -12.32 3.66 14.94
C THR A 69 -11.67 3.75 13.55
N PRO A 70 -12.35 3.37 12.46
CA PRO A 70 -11.83 3.51 11.10
C PRO A 70 -11.47 4.97 10.75
N LEU A 71 -12.18 5.93 11.34
CA LEU A 71 -12.14 7.35 10.98
C LEU A 71 -11.54 8.18 12.11
N ARG A 72 -10.74 9.19 11.75
CA ARG A 72 -10.26 10.20 12.71
C ARG A 72 -11.05 11.49 12.52
N ILE A 73 -11.72 11.95 13.57
CA ILE A 73 -12.45 13.22 13.57
C ILE A 73 -11.51 14.31 14.08
N THR A 74 -11.44 15.43 13.36
CA THR A 74 -10.69 16.61 13.77
C THR A 74 -11.64 17.81 13.77
N THR A 75 -11.39 18.77 14.64
CA THR A 75 -12.25 19.95 14.79
C THR A 75 -11.40 21.20 14.64
N ARG A 76 -11.86 22.15 13.83
CA ARG A 76 -11.29 23.49 13.71
C ARG A 76 -12.26 24.50 14.34
N MET A 77 -11.73 25.39 15.18
CA MET A 77 -12.52 26.46 15.79
C MET A 77 -12.61 27.66 14.84
N HIS A 78 -13.82 28.20 14.69
CA HIS A 78 -14.10 29.44 13.97
C HIS A 78 -14.88 30.39 14.87
N ARG A 79 -14.97 31.66 14.46
CA ARG A 79 -15.76 32.68 15.18
C ARG A 79 -17.23 32.28 15.33
N SER A 80 -17.78 31.58 14.33
CA SER A 80 -19.16 31.06 14.35
C SER A 80 -19.30 29.66 15.00
N GLY A 81 -18.27 29.17 15.69
CA GLY A 81 -18.26 27.86 16.35
C GLY A 81 -17.33 26.83 15.73
N ARG A 82 -17.52 25.57 16.11
CA ARG A 82 -16.63 24.44 15.79
C ARG A 82 -17.07 23.72 14.51
N ARG A 83 -16.16 23.60 13.53
CA ARG A 83 -16.37 22.81 12.31
C ARG A 83 -15.58 21.51 12.38
N ARG A 84 -16.25 20.37 12.14
CA ARG A 84 -15.64 19.05 12.15
C ARG A 84 -15.25 18.61 10.75
N THR A 85 -14.12 17.92 10.64
CA THR A 85 -13.65 17.24 9.43
C THR A 85 -13.31 15.80 9.76
N ILE A 86 -13.57 14.92 8.80
CA ILE A 86 -13.34 13.49 8.96
C ILE A 86 -12.18 13.08 8.06
N HIS A 87 -11.25 12.34 8.65
CA HIS A 87 -10.05 11.83 7.98
C HIS A 87 -10.15 10.31 7.87
N ALA A 88 -9.81 9.80 6.69
CA ALA A 88 -9.76 8.37 6.39
C ALA A 88 -8.40 7.99 5.80
N LEU A 89 -7.97 6.75 6.06
CA LEU A 89 -6.79 6.14 5.46
C LEU A 89 -7.19 4.77 4.93
N MET A 90 -6.89 4.56 3.66
CA MET A 90 -7.26 3.38 2.92
C MET A 90 -6.01 2.79 2.30
N ALA A 91 -5.89 1.48 2.35
CA ALA A 91 -4.91 0.74 1.58
C ALA A 91 -5.61 -0.04 0.46
N VAL A 92 -4.96 -0.12 -0.68
CA VAL A 92 -5.39 -0.92 -1.82
C VAL A 92 -4.25 -1.85 -2.23
N GLY A 93 -4.56 -3.05 -2.69
CA GLY A 93 -3.54 -3.96 -3.19
C GLY A 93 -4.09 -5.24 -3.77
N ASN A 94 -3.28 -5.92 -4.58
CA ASN A 94 -3.65 -7.13 -5.30
C ASN A 94 -3.15 -8.42 -4.61
N LYS A 95 -2.64 -8.32 -3.36
CA LYS A 95 -2.00 -9.42 -2.61
C LYS A 95 -0.80 -10.04 -3.34
N ASN A 96 -0.31 -9.39 -4.39
CA ASN A 96 0.73 -9.91 -5.27
C ASN A 96 1.74 -8.81 -5.63
N GLY A 97 2.30 -8.15 -4.62
CA GLY A 97 3.40 -7.21 -4.80
C GLY A 97 2.99 -5.82 -5.28
N VAL A 98 1.71 -5.49 -5.34
CA VAL A 98 1.21 -4.14 -5.65
C VAL A 98 0.41 -3.61 -4.47
N VAL A 99 0.81 -2.45 -3.95
CA VAL A 99 0.13 -1.82 -2.82
C VAL A 99 0.12 -0.30 -2.94
N GLY A 100 -0.98 0.33 -2.54
CA GLY A 100 -1.15 1.78 -2.51
C GLY A 100 -1.80 2.23 -1.20
N ILE A 101 -1.55 3.48 -0.80
CA ILE A 101 -2.19 4.11 0.36
C ILE A 101 -2.72 5.49 0.07
N GLY A 102 -3.94 5.74 0.51
CA GLY A 102 -4.60 7.02 0.33
C GLY A 102 -5.03 7.59 1.66
N TYR A 103 -4.63 8.82 1.91
CA TYR A 103 -5.11 9.61 3.04
C TYR A 103 -5.94 10.77 2.50
N ALA A 104 -7.16 10.93 3.01
CA ALA A 104 -8.03 12.01 2.56
C ALA A 104 -8.88 12.58 3.68
N ILE A 105 -9.41 13.78 3.40
CA ILE A 105 -10.27 14.56 4.29
C ILE A 105 -11.61 14.78 3.59
N GLY A 106 -12.69 14.54 4.33
CA GLY A 106 -14.06 14.76 3.88
C GLY A 106 -14.87 15.53 4.93
N LYS A 107 -16.00 16.08 4.47
CA LYS A 107 -17.06 16.58 5.36
C LYS A 107 -17.78 15.40 6.03
N ASP A 108 -18.05 14.37 5.24
CA ASP A 108 -18.72 13.13 5.66
C ASP A 108 -17.80 11.92 5.56
N ALA A 109 -18.17 10.85 6.29
CA ALA A 109 -17.42 9.60 6.32
C ALA A 109 -17.28 8.96 4.93
N LYS A 110 -18.40 8.83 4.20
CA LYS A 110 -18.41 8.25 2.85
C LYS A 110 -17.52 9.02 1.89
N SER A 111 -17.63 10.35 1.88
CA SER A 111 -16.81 11.22 1.04
C SER A 111 -15.31 11.10 1.38
N ALA A 112 -14.95 10.99 2.67
CA ALA A 112 -13.56 10.81 3.08
C ALA A 112 -12.99 9.46 2.60
N ILE A 113 -13.77 8.37 2.75
CA ILE A 113 -13.37 7.02 2.32
C ILE A 113 -13.22 6.96 0.79
N GLU A 114 -14.17 7.48 0.02
CA GLU A 114 -14.10 7.49 -1.44
C GLU A 114 -12.88 8.27 -1.95
N LYS A 115 -12.61 9.45 -1.37
CA LYS A 115 -11.41 10.23 -1.71
C LYS A 115 -10.12 9.50 -1.33
N ALA A 116 -10.09 8.82 -0.18
CA ALA A 116 -8.95 8.03 0.23
C ALA A 116 -8.73 6.84 -0.72
N GLY A 117 -9.79 6.15 -1.14
CA GLY A 117 -9.71 5.07 -2.13
C GLY A 117 -9.18 5.53 -3.49
N LYS A 118 -9.62 6.69 -3.98
CA LYS A 118 -9.07 7.29 -5.21
C LYS A 118 -7.58 7.63 -5.05
N GLN A 119 -7.21 8.27 -3.95
CA GLN A 119 -5.81 8.63 -3.68
C GLN A 119 -4.92 7.38 -3.54
N ALA A 120 -5.45 6.29 -2.99
CA ALA A 120 -4.72 5.03 -2.82
C ALA A 120 -4.36 4.37 -4.15
N ARG A 121 -5.27 4.43 -5.14
CA ARG A 121 -5.00 3.96 -6.51
C ARG A 121 -3.92 4.79 -7.20
N LEU A 122 -3.96 6.11 -7.02
CA LEU A 122 -2.95 7.01 -7.61
C LEU A 122 -1.55 6.80 -7.01
N SER A 123 -1.47 6.35 -5.76
CA SER A 123 -0.21 6.19 -5.02
C SER A 123 0.32 4.76 -5.00
N VAL A 124 -0.14 3.92 -5.92
CA VAL A 124 0.27 2.52 -6.03
C VAL A 124 1.79 2.42 -6.24
N MET A 125 2.37 1.39 -5.62
CA MET A 125 3.78 1.08 -5.66
C MET A 125 3.97 -0.43 -5.79
N LEU A 126 5.01 -0.80 -6.53
CA LEU A 126 5.50 -2.17 -6.58
C LEU A 126 6.33 -2.48 -5.34
N VAL A 127 6.12 -3.64 -4.73
CA VAL A 127 6.89 -4.12 -3.59
C VAL A 127 7.78 -5.26 -4.07
N ARG A 128 9.07 -5.16 -3.79
CA ARG A 128 10.02 -6.25 -3.98
C ARG A 128 9.86 -7.27 -2.86
N ARG A 129 9.71 -8.53 -3.27
CA ARG A 129 9.55 -9.69 -2.38
C ARG A 129 10.65 -10.70 -2.66
N GLY A 130 10.94 -11.53 -1.67
CA GLY A 130 11.99 -12.54 -1.74
C GLY A 130 12.15 -13.24 -0.39
N CYS A 131 13.22 -14.02 -0.25
CA CYS A 131 13.62 -14.62 1.00
C CYS A 131 15.02 -14.11 1.34
N GLY A 132 15.11 -13.20 2.31
CA GLY A 132 16.37 -12.65 2.81
C GLY A 132 16.77 -13.16 4.19
N SER A 133 16.07 -14.16 4.73
CA SER A 133 16.36 -14.66 6.07
C SER A 133 17.57 -15.57 6.03
N TRP A 134 18.51 -15.39 6.94
CA TRP A 134 19.66 -16.28 7.12
C TRP A 134 19.23 -17.71 7.50
N GLU A 135 18.05 -17.86 8.10
CA GLU A 135 17.50 -19.16 8.53
C GLU A 135 16.79 -19.93 7.42
N CYS A 136 16.52 -19.30 6.26
CA CYS A 136 15.70 -19.89 5.22
C CYS A 136 16.24 -19.57 3.83
N ASN A 137 16.59 -20.61 3.06
CA ASN A 137 17.11 -20.48 1.70
C ASN A 137 16.15 -21.03 0.63
N CYS A 138 14.83 -20.85 0.83
CA CYS A 138 13.83 -21.47 -0.04
C CYS A 138 13.56 -20.71 -1.35
N CYS A 139 14.32 -19.64 -1.65
CA CYS A 139 14.18 -18.77 -2.82
C CYS A 139 12.74 -18.29 -3.11
N GLY A 140 11.85 -18.35 -2.10
CA GLY A 140 10.44 -18.02 -2.24
C GLY A 140 10.16 -16.55 -1.97
N THR A 141 9.07 -16.03 -2.51
CA THR A 141 8.67 -14.61 -2.40
C THR A 141 7.76 -14.33 -1.19
N HIS A 142 7.90 -15.10 -0.12
CA HIS A 142 7.02 -15.00 1.05
C HIS A 142 7.35 -13.82 1.96
N SER A 143 8.62 -13.36 1.94
CA SER A 143 9.12 -12.27 2.78
C SER A 143 9.72 -11.15 1.92
N ILE A 144 10.61 -10.38 2.53
CA ILE A 144 11.36 -9.28 1.93
C ILE A 144 12.82 -9.75 1.70
N PRO A 145 13.52 -9.31 0.64
CA PRO A 145 14.89 -9.76 0.37
C PRO A 145 15.95 -9.13 1.29
N PHE A 146 15.76 -7.88 1.72
CA PHE A 146 16.74 -7.17 2.55
C PHE A 146 16.06 -6.41 3.68
N LYS A 147 16.83 -6.15 4.74
CA LYS A 147 16.39 -5.27 5.82
C LYS A 147 16.21 -3.85 5.30
N ALA A 148 15.05 -3.24 5.56
CA ALA A 148 14.75 -1.87 5.13
C ALA A 148 14.36 -0.97 6.30
N LEU A 149 14.86 0.26 6.28
CA LEU A 149 14.51 1.31 7.23
C LEU A 149 13.61 2.34 6.54
N GLY A 150 12.53 2.73 7.20
CA GLY A 150 11.66 3.84 6.81
C GLY A 150 11.41 4.78 7.98
N LYS A 151 11.28 6.08 7.71
CA LYS A 151 11.10 7.10 8.75
C LYS A 151 10.11 8.17 8.31
N ARG A 152 9.00 8.30 9.04
CA ARG A 152 8.05 9.40 8.87
C ARG A 152 7.83 10.12 10.19
N GLY A 153 8.15 11.42 10.24
CA GLY A 153 8.05 12.20 11.47
C GLY A 153 8.96 11.63 12.57
N SER A 154 8.41 11.39 13.76
CA SER A 154 9.10 10.75 14.88
C SER A 154 9.19 9.22 14.76
N VAL A 155 8.41 8.61 13.87
CA VAL A 155 8.28 7.15 13.77
C VAL A 155 9.36 6.60 12.84
N LYS A 156 10.12 5.64 13.34
CA LYS A 156 11.11 4.86 12.59
C LYS A 156 10.68 3.39 12.57
N VAL A 157 10.60 2.82 11.38
CA VAL A 157 10.24 1.42 11.15
C VAL A 157 11.40 0.70 10.49
N THR A 158 11.76 -0.44 11.04
CA THR A 158 12.73 -1.36 10.43
C THR A 158 12.00 -2.65 10.08
N LEU A 159 11.94 -2.97 8.80
CA LEU A 159 11.44 -4.24 8.28
C LEU A 159 12.61 -5.21 8.21
N ILE A 160 12.44 -6.41 8.73
CA ILE A 160 13.47 -7.45 8.83
C ILE A 160 12.91 -8.72 8.16
N PRO A 161 13.65 -9.35 7.24
CA PRO A 161 13.22 -10.59 6.61
C PRO A 161 13.01 -11.68 7.67
N ALA A 162 11.99 -12.52 7.45
CA ALA A 162 11.66 -13.63 8.33
C ALA A 162 11.67 -14.95 7.54
N PRO A 163 12.00 -16.09 8.17
CA PRO A 163 11.83 -17.40 7.56
C PRO A 163 10.34 -17.74 7.38
N LYS A 164 10.08 -18.77 6.56
CA LYS A 164 8.73 -19.22 6.23
C LYS A 164 8.02 -19.83 7.45
N GLY A 165 6.80 -19.40 7.72
CA GLY A 165 5.92 -20.00 8.74
C GLY A 165 5.84 -19.22 10.06
N ILE A 166 6.53 -18.08 10.18
CA ILE A 166 6.43 -17.19 11.34
C ILE A 166 5.19 -16.30 11.28
N GLU A 167 4.64 -16.10 10.08
CA GLU A 167 3.60 -15.12 9.79
C GLU A 167 4.06 -13.66 10.05
N LEU A 168 3.09 -12.75 10.13
CA LEU A 168 3.30 -11.32 10.23
C LEU A 168 3.49 -10.88 11.70
N GLY A 169 4.74 -10.83 12.15
CA GLY A 169 5.18 -10.29 13.45
C GLY A 169 5.14 -8.75 13.52
N VAL A 170 4.01 -8.15 13.14
CA VAL A 170 3.78 -6.68 13.04
C VAL A 170 2.51 -6.27 13.79
N ALA A 171 2.30 -4.96 13.98
CA ALA A 171 1.04 -4.42 14.51
C ALA A 171 -0.15 -4.69 13.57
N ASP A 172 -1.37 -4.81 14.11
CA ASP A 172 -2.56 -5.24 13.35
C ASP A 172 -2.89 -4.37 12.15
N GLU A 173 -2.76 -3.04 12.27
CA GLU A 173 -3.00 -2.14 11.14
C GLU A 173 -1.97 -2.31 10.01
N ILE A 174 -0.75 -2.71 10.36
CA ILE A 174 0.29 -3.01 9.38
C ILE A 174 0.08 -4.39 8.78
N LYS A 175 -0.43 -5.37 9.56
CA LYS A 175 -0.79 -6.70 9.02
C LYS A 175 -1.70 -6.58 7.80
N LYS A 176 -2.71 -5.70 7.88
CA LYS A 176 -3.61 -5.38 6.75
C LYS A 176 -2.84 -4.95 5.49
N VAL A 177 -1.93 -4.00 5.65
CA VAL A 177 -1.09 -3.49 4.55
C VAL A 177 -0.17 -4.58 3.98
N MET A 178 0.49 -5.35 4.84
CA MET A 178 1.42 -6.40 4.44
C MET A 178 0.71 -7.54 3.67
N ARG A 179 -0.51 -7.90 4.10
CA ARG A 179 -1.35 -8.88 3.39
C ARG A 179 -1.74 -8.37 2.00
N LEU A 180 -2.11 -7.09 1.88
CA LEU A 180 -2.40 -6.48 0.58
C LEU A 180 -1.18 -6.39 -0.33
N ALA A 181 0.02 -6.23 0.23
CA ALA A 181 1.28 -6.30 -0.51
C ALA A 181 1.67 -7.73 -0.91
N GLY A 182 1.04 -8.76 -0.35
CA GLY A 182 1.38 -10.16 -0.62
C GLY A 182 2.62 -10.66 0.13
N ILE A 183 2.93 -10.05 1.29
CA ILE A 183 3.98 -10.51 2.21
C ILE A 183 3.32 -11.36 3.29
N ARG A 184 3.84 -12.57 3.50
CA ARG A 184 3.32 -13.53 4.48
C ARG A 184 4.11 -13.53 5.78
N ASP A 185 5.43 -13.46 5.68
CA ASP A 185 6.31 -13.57 6.85
C ASP A 185 7.18 -12.32 6.95
N LEU A 186 7.15 -11.66 8.10
CA LEU A 186 7.94 -10.45 8.33
C LEU A 186 8.12 -10.14 9.80
N TRP A 187 9.34 -9.76 10.18
CA TRP A 187 9.62 -9.12 11.46
C TRP A 187 9.69 -7.61 11.32
N MET A 188 9.24 -6.92 12.36
CA MET A 188 9.29 -5.47 12.38
C MET A 188 9.70 -4.92 13.73
N LYS A 189 10.59 -3.93 13.69
CA LYS A 189 10.96 -3.12 14.84
C LYS A 189 10.50 -1.70 14.61
N SER A 190 9.67 -1.18 15.51
CA SER A 190 9.22 0.22 15.51
C SER A 190 9.85 1.00 16.66
N ARG A 191 10.23 2.25 16.41
CA ARG A 191 10.68 3.22 17.42
C ARG A 191 9.96 4.55 17.21
N GLY A 192 9.73 5.29 18.30
CA GLY A 192 9.00 6.57 18.28
C GLY A 192 7.52 6.38 18.63
N ASP A 193 6.70 7.40 18.33
CA ASP A 193 5.26 7.40 18.67
C ASP A 193 4.41 6.64 17.64
N THR A 194 4.27 5.33 17.85
CA THR A 194 3.41 4.45 17.04
C THR A 194 1.92 4.73 17.22
N GLY A 195 1.52 5.57 18.19
CA GLY A 195 0.15 6.03 18.34
C GLY A 195 -0.33 6.86 17.15
N THR A 196 0.58 7.56 16.48
CA THR A 196 0.30 8.28 15.23
C THR A 196 0.28 7.35 14.01
N ARG A 197 -0.80 6.58 13.86
CA ARG A 197 -0.91 5.53 12.83
C ARG A 197 -0.74 5.99 11.39
N VAL A 198 -1.12 7.22 11.07
CA VAL A 198 -0.89 7.79 9.73
C VAL A 198 0.61 7.79 9.41
N ASN A 199 1.43 8.30 10.33
CA ASN A 199 2.89 8.32 10.17
C ASN A 199 3.46 6.91 10.20
N PHE A 200 2.89 6.03 11.02
CA PHE A 200 3.34 4.66 11.12
C PHE A 200 3.20 3.89 9.79
N VAL A 201 2.04 3.96 9.15
CA VAL A 201 1.80 3.34 7.84
C VAL A 201 2.65 4.01 6.75
N LEU A 202 2.75 5.34 6.77
CA LEU A 202 3.61 6.06 5.83
C LEU A 202 5.09 5.66 5.97
N ALA A 203 5.58 5.44 7.19
CA ALA A 203 6.95 4.99 7.43
C ALA A 203 7.20 3.58 6.87
N VAL A 204 6.21 2.68 6.93
CA VAL A 204 6.27 1.36 6.27
C VAL A 204 6.38 1.52 4.75
N PHE A 205 5.56 2.38 4.15
CA PHE A 205 5.64 2.66 2.70
C PHE A 205 6.98 3.27 2.30
N GLU A 206 7.56 4.09 3.16
CA GLU A 206 8.88 4.65 2.94
C GLU A 206 9.98 3.59 3.03
N ALA A 207 9.84 2.60 3.92
CA ALA A 207 10.70 1.43 3.95
C ALA A 207 10.62 0.63 2.63
N PHE A 208 9.43 0.43 2.07
CA PHE A 208 9.28 -0.21 0.76
C PHE A 208 9.92 0.60 -0.37
N ARG A 209 9.77 1.93 -0.38
CA ARG A 209 10.47 2.79 -1.35
C ARG A 209 11.97 2.64 -1.25
N ASN A 210 12.51 2.65 -0.04
CA ASN A 210 13.95 2.49 0.18
C ASN A 210 14.42 1.12 -0.28
N LEU A 211 13.62 0.08 -0.07
CA LEU A 211 13.92 -1.25 -0.57
C LEU A 211 13.93 -1.33 -2.11
N ASN A 212 13.06 -0.58 -2.79
CA ASN A 212 13.08 -0.45 -4.25
C ASN A 212 14.26 0.35 -4.78
N LYS A 213 14.86 1.22 -3.96
CA LYS A 213 16.06 1.97 -4.33
C LYS A 213 17.35 1.16 -4.17
N LEU A 214 17.34 0.13 -3.32
CA LEU A 214 18.51 -0.74 -3.16
C LEU A 214 18.84 -1.38 -4.51
N LYS A 215 20.07 -1.17 -4.96
CA LYS A 215 20.64 -1.95 -6.06
C LYS A 215 21.11 -3.27 -5.43
N ALA A 216 20.59 -4.38 -5.95
CA ALA A 216 21.02 -5.70 -5.55
C ALA A 216 22.00 -6.21 -6.61
N ASP A 217 23.07 -6.85 -6.17
CA ASP A 217 23.97 -7.57 -7.08
C ASP A 217 23.23 -8.79 -7.64
N ASP A 218 23.57 -9.19 -8.87
CA ASP A 218 22.87 -10.28 -9.57
C ASP A 218 22.94 -11.61 -8.80
N GLU A 219 24.03 -11.86 -8.07
CA GLU A 219 24.18 -13.01 -7.20
C GLU A 219 23.22 -12.95 -6.00
N ALA A 220 23.11 -11.79 -5.36
CA ALA A 220 22.21 -11.59 -4.23
C ALA A 220 20.74 -11.71 -4.67
N ALA A 221 20.40 -11.25 -5.87
CA ALA A 221 19.05 -11.40 -6.43
C ALA A 221 18.69 -12.87 -6.69
N LYS A 222 19.64 -13.68 -7.16
CA LYS A 222 19.45 -15.12 -7.38
C LYS A 222 19.29 -15.87 -6.06
N VAL A 223 20.17 -15.61 -5.08
CA VAL A 223 20.13 -16.27 -3.76
C VAL A 223 18.83 -15.94 -3.04
N THR A 224 18.39 -14.69 -3.07
CA THR A 224 17.17 -14.26 -2.35
C THR A 224 15.88 -14.55 -3.11
N GLY A 225 15.94 -15.03 -4.36
CA GLY A 225 14.76 -15.22 -5.22
C GLY A 225 13.97 -13.92 -5.42
N MET A 226 14.68 -12.81 -5.58
CA MET A 226 14.11 -11.46 -5.57
C MET A 226 13.22 -11.23 -6.80
N LYS A 227 11.94 -10.93 -6.56
CA LYS A 227 10.99 -10.54 -7.62
C LYS A 227 10.43 -9.15 -7.31
N LEU A 228 10.46 -8.28 -8.32
CA LEU A 228 9.81 -6.97 -8.26
C LEU A 228 8.35 -7.13 -8.70
N GLY A 229 7.39 -6.74 -7.85
CA GLY A 229 5.99 -6.65 -8.24
C GLY A 229 5.28 -8.00 -8.39
N ILE A 230 4.52 -8.13 -9.48
CA ILE A 230 3.60 -9.23 -9.73
C ILE A 230 4.37 -10.46 -10.18
N ILE A 231 4.08 -11.61 -9.56
CA ILE A 231 4.75 -12.87 -9.89
C ILE A 231 4.09 -13.54 -11.11
N ASP A 232 2.80 -13.30 -11.32
CA ASP A 232 2.01 -13.83 -12.41
C ASP A 232 2.02 -12.83 -13.58
N ALA A 233 3.13 -12.79 -14.29
CA ALA A 233 3.15 -12.23 -15.63
C ALA A 233 2.51 -13.23 -16.60
N GLU A 234 1.20 -13.43 -16.48
CA GLU A 234 0.44 -13.81 -17.66
C GLU A 234 -0.25 -12.54 -18.17
N PRO A 235 0.08 -12.05 -19.38
CA PRO A 235 -0.87 -11.19 -20.06
C PRO A 235 -2.13 -12.03 -20.22
N LYS A 236 -3.30 -11.51 -19.85
CA LYS A 236 -4.56 -12.05 -20.38
C LYS A 236 -4.48 -11.88 -21.91
N ALA A 237 -3.96 -12.90 -22.58
CA ALA A 237 -4.24 -13.18 -23.96
C ALA A 237 -5.69 -13.68 -24.02
N GLU A 238 -6.38 -13.29 -25.08
CA GLU A 238 -7.65 -13.86 -25.56
C GLU A 238 -8.92 -13.41 -24.81
N THR A 239 -9.40 -12.23 -25.20
CA THR A 239 -10.84 -12.07 -25.49
C THR A 239 -11.14 -12.77 -26.81
N ALA A 240 -11.98 -13.81 -26.77
CA ALA A 240 -12.82 -14.20 -27.91
C ALA A 240 -14.09 -13.34 -27.90
#